data_AF-A0A953UJB7-F1
#
_entry.id   AF-A0A953UJB7-F1
#
_cell.length_a   1.000
_cell.length_b   1.000
_cell.length_c   1.000
_cell.angle_alpha   90.00
_cell.angle_beta   90.00
_cell.angle_gamma   90.00
#
_symmetry.space_group_name_H-M   'P 1'
#
loop_
_entity.id
_entity.type
_entity.pdbx_description
1 polymer ?
#
loop_
_entity_poly.entity_id
_entity_poly.type
_entity_poly.pdbx_seq_one_letter_code
_entity_poly.pdbx_strand_id
1 'polypeptide(L)'
;DTVMPGRTGFEICQYLKMTPRHRHVRVILTAGVLEPLDEAHVQRVEADGTLKKPFEASALLAAVKPLAEAATAAREAEQSSRGAAKPGGAEAKVMAPFVAVVDPEQVRAAVTVALDAAMDTIVEEISRRVLAALNNNQSAPLTAPPQPELPNPVAPPPMPRMEPVRRVTPLRIRSSSLMGLELSRPEPDDPAPEHPH
;
A
#
# COMPACT_ATOMS: atom_id res chain seq x y z
N ASP A 1 -27.60 18.58 12.54
CA ASP A 1 -28.50 19.59 11.95
C ASP A 1 -29.82 18.92 11.61
N THR A 2 -30.92 19.64 11.72
CA THR A 2 -32.27 19.09 11.44
C THR A 2 -32.58 19.12 9.95
N VAL A 3 -32.13 20.17 9.25
CA VAL A 3 -32.26 20.31 7.80
C VAL A 3 -30.93 19.99 7.13
N MET A 4 -30.92 18.98 6.28
CA MET A 4 -29.77 18.56 5.48
C MET A 4 -30.26 18.04 4.11
N PRO A 5 -29.47 18.17 3.02
CA PRO A 5 -29.84 17.61 1.73
C PRO A 5 -29.88 16.08 1.77
N GLY A 6 -30.88 15.49 1.10
CA GLY A 6 -31.08 14.04 1.04
C GLY A 6 -31.86 13.51 2.24
N ARG A 7 -31.21 13.36 3.40
CA ARG A 7 -31.84 12.84 4.63
C ARG A 7 -31.90 13.91 5.71
N THR A 8 -33.02 13.97 6.41
CA THR A 8 -33.19 14.93 7.51
C THR A 8 -32.46 14.46 8.78
N GLY A 9 -32.13 15.40 9.66
CA GLY A 9 -31.53 15.05 10.97
C GLY A 9 -32.45 14.18 11.83
N PHE A 10 -33.76 14.36 11.68
CA PHE A 10 -34.77 13.55 12.35
C PHE A 10 -34.74 12.09 11.89
N GLU A 11 -34.68 11.84 10.58
CA GLU A 11 -34.56 10.49 10.02
C GLU A 11 -33.29 9.77 10.49
N ILE A 12 -32.18 10.49 10.54
CA ILE A 12 -30.90 9.95 11.01
C ILE A 12 -30.97 9.62 12.49
N CYS A 13 -31.55 10.50 13.32
CA CYS A 13 -31.76 10.24 14.74
C CYS A 13 -32.62 8.98 14.95
N GLN A 14 -33.74 8.89 14.24
CA GLN A 14 -34.62 7.74 14.30
C GLN A 14 -33.89 6.45 13.89
N TYR A 15 -33.11 6.48 12.82
CA TYR A 15 -32.32 5.33 12.37
C TYR A 15 -31.30 4.87 13.43
N LEU A 16 -30.61 5.82 14.09
CA LEU A 16 -29.65 5.51 15.15
C LEU A 16 -30.32 4.84 16.35
N LYS A 17 -31.50 5.32 16.77
CA LYS A 17 -32.24 4.78 17.92
C LYS A 17 -32.90 3.43 17.62
N MET A 18 -33.38 3.23 16.40
CA MET A 18 -34.00 1.98 15.95
C MET A 18 -32.98 0.86 15.70
N THR A 19 -31.71 1.20 15.44
CA THR A 19 -30.66 0.21 15.18
C THR A 19 -30.00 -0.25 16.49
N PRO A 20 -30.09 -1.54 16.88
CA PRO A 20 -29.54 -2.03 18.16
C PRO A 20 -28.05 -1.73 18.35
N ARG A 21 -27.29 -1.77 17.24
CA ARG A 21 -25.84 -1.47 17.23
C ARG A 21 -25.53 -0.01 17.59
N HIS A 22 -26.44 0.93 17.33
CA HIS A 22 -26.21 2.37 17.50
C HIS A 22 -27.07 3.00 18.60
N ARG A 23 -27.94 2.22 19.26
CA ARG A 23 -28.88 2.72 20.27
C ARG A 23 -28.21 3.43 21.45
N HIS A 24 -26.97 3.05 21.77
CA HIS A 24 -26.17 3.66 22.83
C HIS A 24 -25.63 5.07 22.48
N VAL A 25 -25.74 5.50 21.23
CA VAL A 25 -25.28 6.81 20.78
C VAL A 25 -26.24 7.89 21.27
N ARG A 26 -25.67 8.94 21.88
CA ARG A 26 -26.39 10.13 22.31
C ARG A 26 -26.45 11.14 21.18
N VAL A 27 -27.63 11.68 20.89
CA VAL A 27 -27.89 12.56 19.74
C VAL A 27 -28.46 13.89 20.22
N ILE A 28 -27.79 14.99 19.83
CA ILE A 28 -28.31 16.35 19.97
C ILE A 28 -28.72 16.85 18.58
N LEU A 29 -29.98 17.26 18.43
CA LEU A 29 -30.46 17.87 17.20
C LEU A 29 -30.21 19.39 17.22
N THR A 30 -29.66 19.91 16.13
CA THR A 30 -29.43 21.35 15.97
C THR A 30 -30.38 21.93 14.94
N ALA A 31 -30.97 23.09 15.21
CA ALA A 31 -31.90 23.76 14.28
C ALA A 31 -31.55 25.23 14.10
N GLY A 32 -31.82 25.77 12.91
CA GLY A 32 -31.67 27.19 12.58
C GLY A 32 -32.63 28.11 13.35
N VAL A 33 -32.38 29.43 13.29
CA VAL A 33 -33.26 30.45 13.92
C VAL A 33 -34.69 30.36 13.37
N LEU A 34 -34.78 30.22 12.05
CA LEU A 34 -36.02 30.23 11.26
C LEU A 34 -36.61 28.83 11.07
N GLU A 35 -35.94 27.79 11.57
CA GLU A 35 -36.41 26.41 11.46
C GLU A 35 -37.29 26.11 12.68
N PRO A 36 -38.58 25.76 12.49
CA PRO A 36 -39.42 25.32 13.58
C PRO A 36 -38.92 23.96 14.08
N LEU A 37 -38.46 23.94 15.33
CA LEU A 37 -38.13 22.70 16.01
C LEU A 37 -39.40 22.18 16.67
N ASP A 38 -40.08 21.27 15.99
CA ASP A 38 -41.28 20.63 16.52
C ASP A 38 -40.89 19.64 17.64
N GLU A 39 -41.18 20.02 18.89
CA GLU A 39 -40.90 19.22 20.07
C GLU A 39 -41.58 17.84 20.01
N ALA A 40 -42.75 17.73 19.37
CA ALA A 40 -43.43 16.45 19.22
C ALA A 40 -42.63 15.51 18.29
N HIS A 41 -42.03 16.05 17.22
CA HIS A 41 -41.14 15.27 16.37
C HIS A 41 -39.83 14.90 17.06
N VAL A 42 -39.23 15.82 17.83
CA VAL A 42 -38.02 15.56 18.62
C VAL A 42 -38.25 14.41 19.61
N GLN A 43 -39.38 14.41 20.32
CA GLN A 43 -39.74 13.35 21.25
C GLN A 43 -39.97 12.01 20.53
N ARG A 44 -40.64 12.02 19.38
CA ARG A 44 -40.88 10.80 18.57
C ARG A 44 -39.60 10.13 18.10
N VAL A 45 -38.54 10.89 17.83
CA VAL A 45 -37.25 10.34 17.40
C VAL A 45 -36.30 10.03 18.55
N GLU A 46 -36.75 10.21 19.80
CA GLU A 46 -35.97 9.97 21.03
C GLU A 46 -34.62 10.71 21.06
N ALA A 47 -34.57 11.95 20.56
CA ALA A 47 -33.35 12.74 20.65
C ALA A 47 -33.01 13.07 22.12
N ASP A 48 -31.73 12.99 22.49
CA ASP A 48 -31.28 13.22 23.87
C ASP A 48 -31.19 14.71 24.22
N GLY A 49 -31.23 15.59 23.22
CA GLY A 49 -31.25 17.03 23.42
C GLY A 49 -31.41 17.80 22.12
N THR A 50 -31.63 19.11 22.26
CA THR A 50 -31.79 20.03 21.14
C THR A 50 -31.06 21.33 21.38
N LEU A 51 -30.48 21.92 20.33
CA LEU A 51 -29.76 23.19 20.42
C LEU A 51 -30.09 24.10 19.24
N LYS A 52 -30.52 25.33 19.53
CA LYS A 52 -30.91 26.29 18.51
C LYS A 52 -29.72 27.16 18.11
N LYS A 53 -29.49 27.29 16.80
CA LYS A 53 -28.50 28.20 16.21
C LYS A 53 -29.07 29.63 16.21
N PRO A 54 -28.23 30.66 16.42
CA PRO A 54 -26.83 30.59 16.85
C PRO A 54 -26.74 30.19 18.34
N PHE A 55 -25.73 29.40 18.70
CA PHE A 55 -25.46 29.00 20.08
C PHE A 55 -24.01 29.31 20.44
N GLU A 56 -23.81 29.69 21.70
CA GLU A 56 -22.49 29.91 22.28
C GLU A 56 -21.82 28.59 22.67
N ALA A 57 -20.48 28.57 22.72
CA ALA A 57 -19.71 27.38 23.10
C ALA A 57 -20.09 26.86 24.50
N SER A 58 -20.44 27.76 25.43
CA SER A 58 -20.89 27.42 26.77
C SER A 58 -22.20 26.63 26.76
N ALA A 59 -23.17 27.00 25.91
CA ALA A 59 -24.44 26.30 25.76
C ALA A 59 -24.26 24.88 25.18
N LEU A 60 -23.36 24.75 24.19
CA LEU A 60 -23.01 23.44 23.65
C LEU A 60 -22.36 22.53 24.70
N LEU A 61 -21.39 23.06 25.46
CA LEU A 61 -20.74 22.31 26.52
C LEU A 61 -21.71 21.88 27.63
N ALA A 62 -22.64 22.75 28.00
CA ALA A 62 -23.68 22.43 28.98
C ALA A 62 -24.60 21.30 28.50
N ALA A 63 -24.92 21.24 27.20
CA ALA A 63 -25.72 20.17 26.62
C ALA A 63 -24.94 18.84 26.47
N VAL A 64 -23.66 18.89 26.10
CA VAL A 64 -22.86 17.69 25.81
C VAL A 64 -22.35 16.99 27.06
N LYS A 65 -21.91 17.74 28.09
CA LYS A 65 -21.35 17.17 29.33
C LYS A 65 -22.22 16.09 29.98
N PRO A 66 -23.50 16.32 30.31
CA PRO A 66 -24.33 15.31 30.97
C PRO A 66 -24.56 14.09 30.08
N LEU A 67 -24.65 14.27 28.76
CA LEU A 67 -24.82 13.17 27.81
C LEU A 67 -23.55 12.32 27.68
N ALA A 68 -22.38 12.95 27.72
CA ALA A 68 -21.09 12.27 27.69
C ALA A 68 -20.90 11.42 28.96
N GLU A 69 -21.17 11.98 30.14
CA GLU A 69 -21.09 11.27 31.42
C GLU A 69 -22.08 10.10 31.48
N ALA A 70 -23.31 10.29 31.01
CA ALA A 70 -24.29 9.21 30.92
C ALA A 70 -23.86 8.11 29.93
N ALA A 71 -23.18 8.47 28.84
CA ALA A 71 -22.68 7.51 27.87
C ALA A 71 -21.50 6.69 28.42
N THR A 72 -20.60 7.29 29.21
CA THR A 72 -19.51 6.56 29.86
C THR A 72 -20.04 5.59 30.91
N ALA A 73 -20.95 6.04 31.77
CA ALA A 73 -21.57 5.19 32.79
C ALA A 73 -22.32 3.99 32.19
N ALA A 74 -23.06 4.20 31.09
CA ALA A 74 -23.76 3.12 30.40
C ALA A 74 -22.79 2.06 29.83
N ARG A 75 -21.66 2.50 29.25
CA ARG A 75 -20.62 1.59 28.75
C ARG A 75 -19.93 0.81 29.86
N GLU A 76 -19.67 1.43 31.00
CA GLU A 76 -19.07 0.77 32.17
C GLU A 76 -20.02 -0.29 32.77
N ALA A 77 -21.33 -0.01 32.81
CA ALA A 77 -22.35 -0.98 33.22
C ALA A 77 -22.45 -2.18 32.24
N GLU A 78 -22.38 -1.92 30.93
CA GLU A 78 -22.35 -2.99 29.92
C GLU A 78 -21.05 -3.82 30.00
N GLN A 79 -19.90 -3.21 30.30
CA GLN A 79 -18.63 -3.93 30.44
C GLN A 79 -18.56 -4.77 31.72
N SER A 80 -19.06 -4.25 32.84
CA SER A 80 -19.10 -4.99 34.12
C SER A 80 -20.04 -6.19 34.07
N SER A 81 -21.17 -6.08 33.36
CA SER A 81 -22.07 -7.23 33.12
C SER A 81 -21.49 -8.26 32.14
N ARG A 82 -20.69 -7.84 31.16
CA ARG A 82 -19.97 -8.75 30.23
C ARG A 82 -18.79 -9.49 30.89
N GLY A 83 -18.17 -8.90 31.91
CA GLY A 83 -17.03 -9.47 32.64
C GLY A 83 -17.34 -10.68 33.51
N ALA A 84 -18.62 -11.00 33.75
CA ALA A 84 -19.03 -12.21 34.49
C ALA A 84 -19.04 -13.49 33.62
N ALA A 85 -18.88 -13.38 32.29
CA ALA A 85 -18.64 -14.50 31.40
C ALA A 85 -17.14 -14.55 31.06
N LYS A 86 -16.49 -15.69 31.35
CA LYS A 86 -15.03 -15.97 31.24
C LYS A 86 -14.33 -15.29 30.05
N PRO A 87 -13.07 -14.83 30.23
CA PRO A 87 -12.37 -14.02 29.22
C PRO A 87 -11.70 -14.89 28.16
N GLY A 88 -11.79 -14.46 26.91
CA GLY A 88 -11.00 -14.98 25.82
C GLY A 88 -11.02 -13.96 24.69
N GLY A 89 -9.86 -13.36 24.41
CA GLY A 89 -9.66 -12.47 23.27
C GLY A 89 -9.41 -11.03 23.70
N ALA A 90 -8.18 -10.61 23.46
CA ALA A 90 -7.71 -9.26 23.62
C ALA A 90 -8.44 -8.25 22.70
N GLU A 91 -8.22 -6.98 23.03
CA GLU A 91 -8.04 -5.84 22.11
C GLU A 91 -9.06 -4.70 22.10
N ALA A 92 -8.44 -3.54 21.91
CA ALA A 92 -8.95 -2.27 21.43
C ALA A 92 -9.73 -1.40 22.42
N LYS A 93 -8.97 -0.46 23.00
CA LYS A 93 -9.42 0.86 23.43
C LYS A 93 -10.11 1.56 22.23
N VAL A 94 -11.38 1.28 22.00
CA VAL A 94 -12.17 1.98 20.98
C VAL A 94 -12.62 3.32 21.56
N MET A 95 -11.83 4.34 21.23
CA MET A 95 -12.19 5.74 21.31
C MET A 95 -13.60 5.92 20.70
N ALA A 96 -14.48 6.65 21.39
CA ALA A 96 -15.85 6.89 20.95
C ALA A 96 -15.90 7.34 19.47
N PRO A 97 -16.90 6.92 18.67
CA PRO A 97 -16.97 7.37 17.29
C PRO A 97 -17.43 8.82 17.29
N PHE A 98 -16.48 9.75 17.18
CA PHE A 98 -16.77 11.10 16.71
C PHE A 98 -17.17 10.95 15.24
N VAL A 99 -18.44 11.14 14.91
CA VAL A 99 -18.86 11.27 13.52
C VAL A 99 -18.42 12.67 13.08
N ALA A 100 -17.13 12.80 12.73
CA ALA A 100 -16.64 13.94 11.99
C ALA A 100 -17.15 13.79 10.56
N VAL A 101 -18.03 14.70 10.14
CA VAL A 101 -18.32 14.86 8.71
C VAL A 101 -17.03 15.38 8.09
N VAL A 102 -16.24 14.51 7.46
CA VAL A 102 -15.00 14.89 6.78
C VAL A 102 -15.35 15.27 5.34
N ASP A 103 -14.94 16.46 4.91
CA ASP A 103 -15.10 16.92 3.54
C ASP A 103 -14.27 16.01 2.59
N PRO A 104 -14.83 15.48 1.49
CA PRO A 104 -14.08 14.70 0.51
C PRO A 104 -12.81 15.40 0.00
N GLU A 105 -12.79 16.73 -0.10
CA GLU A 105 -11.59 17.49 -0.51
C GLU A 105 -10.50 17.47 0.59
N GLN A 106 -10.92 17.48 1.86
CA GLN A 106 -9.99 17.34 2.99
C GLN A 106 -9.36 15.94 3.04
N VAL A 107 -10.13 14.89 2.72
CA VAL A 107 -9.60 13.52 2.60
C VAL A 107 -8.59 13.45 1.46
N ARG A 108 -8.91 14.02 0.29
CA ARG A 108 -8.01 14.03 -0.86
C ARG A 108 -6.69 14.75 -0.53
N ALA A 109 -6.76 15.92 0.10
CA ALA A 109 -5.57 16.67 0.50
C ALA A 109 -4.70 15.89 1.51
N ALA A 110 -5.33 15.29 2.53
CA ALA A 110 -4.61 14.50 3.52
C ALA A 110 -3.92 13.27 2.91
N VAL A 111 -4.59 12.59 1.97
CA VAL A 111 -4.03 11.44 1.25
C VAL A 111 -2.83 11.87 0.40
N THR A 112 -2.90 12.99 -0.32
CA THR A 112 -1.77 13.50 -1.10
C THR A 112 -0.55 13.80 -0.22
N VAL A 113 -0.75 14.48 0.91
CA VAL A 113 0.36 14.79 1.85
C VAL A 113 0.97 13.52 2.43
N ALA A 114 0.13 12.54 2.79
CA ALA A 114 0.61 11.27 3.32
C ALA A 114 1.40 10.45 2.28
N LEU A 115 0.95 10.45 1.01
CA LEU A 115 1.65 9.79 -0.09
C LEU A 115 2.99 10.46 -0.41
N ASP A 116 3.04 11.79 -0.43
CA ASP A 116 4.28 12.55 -0.68
C ASP A 116 5.32 12.25 0.41
N ALA A 117 4.92 12.27 1.68
CA ALA A 117 5.79 11.91 2.79
C ALA A 117 6.25 10.43 2.77
N ALA A 118 5.43 9.53 2.22
CA ALA A 118 5.78 8.11 2.13
C ALA A 118 6.74 7.81 0.98
N MET A 119 6.77 8.63 -0.08
CA MET A 119 7.63 8.40 -1.24
C MET A 119 9.11 8.42 -0.88
N ASP A 120 9.55 9.36 -0.05
CA ASP A 120 10.96 9.45 0.36
C ASP A 120 11.44 8.16 1.04
N THR A 121 10.63 7.61 1.96
CA THR A 121 10.97 6.38 2.69
C THR A 121 11.00 5.16 1.75
N ILE A 122 10.07 5.09 0.80
CA ILE A 122 10.00 4.01 -0.18
C ILE A 122 11.20 4.05 -1.12
N VAL A 123 11.60 5.24 -1.58
CA VAL A 123 12.76 5.44 -2.46
C VAL A 123 14.05 5.01 -1.76
N GLU A 124 14.25 5.36 -0.49
CA GLU A 124 15.42 4.93 0.28
C GLU A 124 15.51 3.41 0.41
N GLU A 125 14.39 2.75 0.73
CA GLU A 125 14.35 1.30 0.93
C GLU A 125 14.56 0.54 -0.39
N ILE A 126 13.96 1.00 -1.48
CA ILE A 126 14.20 0.43 -2.82
C ILE A 126 15.67 0.60 -3.20
N SER A 127 16.22 1.82 -3.06
CA SER A 127 17.61 2.13 -3.40
C SER A 127 18.58 1.25 -2.61
N ARG A 128 18.33 1.08 -1.30
CA ARG A 128 19.11 0.20 -0.42
C ARG A 128 19.09 -1.25 -0.89
N ARG A 129 17.91 -1.79 -1.22
CA ARG A 129 17.76 -3.18 -1.69
C ARG A 129 18.43 -3.39 -3.05
N VAL A 130 18.33 -2.43 -3.96
CA VAL A 130 18.97 -2.49 -5.28
C VAL A 130 20.50 -2.46 -5.14
N LEU A 131 21.05 -1.55 -4.35
CA LEU A 131 22.49 -1.49 -4.10
C LEU A 131 23.02 -2.79 -3.47
N ALA A 132 22.29 -3.38 -2.51
CA ALA A 132 22.65 -4.66 -1.92
C ALA A 132 22.64 -5.81 -2.95
N ALA A 133 21.65 -5.85 -3.84
CA ALA A 133 21.58 -6.85 -4.91
C ALA A 133 22.71 -6.70 -5.95
N LEU A 134 23.05 -5.45 -6.30
CA LEU A 134 24.14 -5.17 -7.24
C LEU A 134 25.52 -5.54 -6.66
N ASN A 135 25.77 -5.25 -5.38
CA ASN A 135 27.04 -5.62 -4.73
C ASN A 135 27.21 -7.14 -4.59
N ASN A 136 26.13 -7.89 -4.37
CA ASN A 136 26.18 -9.36 -4.35
C ASN A 136 26.51 -9.96 -5.73
N ASN A 137 26.06 -9.33 -6.82
CA ASN A 137 26.34 -9.78 -8.18
C ASN A 137 27.72 -9.38 -8.71
N GLN A 138 28.44 -8.45 -8.07
CA GLN A 138 29.83 -8.12 -8.40
C GLN A 138 30.85 -9.07 -7.74
N SER A 139 30.39 -9.94 -6.84
CA SER A 139 31.23 -10.88 -6.08
C SER A 139 31.31 -12.26 -6.74
N ALA A 140 31.42 -12.33 -8.07
CA ALA A 140 31.90 -13.53 -8.73
C ALA A 140 33.42 -13.36 -8.94
N PRO A 141 34.30 -14.05 -8.19
CA PRO A 141 35.69 -14.12 -8.59
C PRO A 141 35.72 -14.78 -9.96
N LEU A 142 36.31 -14.10 -10.94
CA LEU A 142 36.77 -14.73 -12.18
C LEU A 142 37.71 -15.87 -11.76
N THR A 143 37.17 -17.08 -11.62
CA THR A 143 37.96 -18.30 -11.44
C THR A 143 38.81 -18.44 -12.71
N ALA A 144 40.07 -18.02 -12.60
CA ALA A 144 41.10 -18.38 -13.55
C ALA A 144 41.14 -19.92 -13.65
N PRO A 145 41.29 -20.50 -14.86
CA PRO A 145 41.37 -21.94 -15.02
C PRO A 145 42.53 -22.51 -14.17
N PRO A 146 42.37 -23.69 -13.54
CA PRO A 146 43.38 -24.25 -12.67
C PRO A 146 44.64 -24.56 -13.46
N GLN A 147 45.75 -23.91 -13.09
CA GLN A 147 47.06 -24.25 -13.62
C GLN A 147 47.53 -25.57 -12.98
N PRO A 148 48.05 -26.54 -13.74
CA PRO A 148 48.61 -27.76 -13.19
C PRO A 148 49.91 -27.45 -12.44
N GLU A 149 49.91 -27.64 -11.12
CA GLU A 149 51.11 -27.50 -10.29
C GLU A 149 52.10 -28.63 -10.61
N LEU A 150 53.26 -28.26 -11.16
CA LEU A 150 54.38 -29.20 -11.36
C LEU A 150 55.11 -29.47 -10.02
N PRO A 151 55.62 -30.70 -9.80
CA PRO A 151 56.38 -31.03 -8.59
C PRO A 151 57.72 -30.30 -8.55
N ASN A 152 58.08 -29.83 -7.37
CA ASN A 152 59.27 -29.03 -7.08
C ASN A 152 60.58 -29.79 -7.42
N PRO A 153 61.50 -29.27 -8.25
CA PRO A 153 62.72 -29.99 -8.60
C PRO A 153 63.89 -29.67 -7.64
N VAL A 154 64.54 -30.74 -7.19
CA VAL A 154 65.83 -30.75 -6.48
C VAL A 154 66.92 -30.21 -7.43
N ALA A 155 67.74 -29.26 -6.97
CA ALA A 155 68.94 -28.80 -7.69
C ALA A 155 70.07 -29.84 -7.60
N PRO A 156 70.83 -30.13 -8.68
CA PRO A 156 72.14 -29.47 -8.91
C PRO A 156 72.55 -29.42 -10.42
N PRO A 157 73.84 -29.27 -10.81
CA PRO A 157 74.68 -28.07 -10.96
C PRO A 157 74.91 -27.70 -12.48
N PRO A 158 75.84 -26.79 -12.87
CA PRO A 158 75.65 -25.87 -14.00
C PRO A 158 75.99 -26.38 -15.41
N MET A 159 75.43 -25.67 -16.39
CA MET A 159 75.38 -25.89 -17.85
C MET A 159 76.75 -25.95 -18.56
N PRO A 160 76.82 -26.60 -19.73
CA PRO A 160 77.60 -26.10 -20.86
C PRO A 160 76.72 -25.63 -22.03
N ARG A 161 77.30 -24.66 -22.75
CA ARG A 161 76.75 -23.83 -23.83
C ARG A 161 76.29 -24.59 -25.07
N MET A 162 75.32 -23.94 -25.72
CA MET A 162 74.88 -24.04 -27.12
C MET A 162 75.99 -24.43 -28.11
N GLU A 163 75.62 -25.13 -29.18
CA GLU A 163 75.94 -24.71 -30.56
C GLU A 163 74.92 -25.27 -31.58
N PRO A 164 74.79 -24.62 -32.76
CA PRO A 164 73.60 -24.63 -33.61
C PRO A 164 73.69 -25.71 -34.71
N VAL A 165 72.75 -25.73 -35.67
CA VAL A 165 73.03 -25.84 -37.13
C VAL A 165 71.77 -26.22 -37.93
N ARG A 166 71.38 -25.31 -38.85
CA ARG A 166 70.92 -25.43 -40.27
C ARG A 166 69.93 -26.55 -40.67
N ARG A 167 69.01 -26.40 -41.64
CA ARG A 167 68.91 -25.60 -42.90
C ARG A 167 67.43 -25.71 -43.37
N VAL A 168 66.76 -24.63 -43.80
CA VAL A 168 66.36 -24.26 -45.20
C VAL A 168 65.59 -25.38 -45.95
N THR A 169 64.37 -25.22 -46.51
CA THR A 169 63.91 -24.33 -47.61
C THR A 169 62.34 -24.36 -47.70
N PRO A 170 61.67 -23.43 -48.41
CA PRO A 170 60.22 -23.18 -48.32
C PRO A 170 59.40 -23.89 -49.40
N LEU A 171 58.11 -24.08 -49.15
CA LEU A 171 57.13 -24.48 -50.17
C LEU A 171 55.94 -23.50 -50.18
N ARG A 172 55.94 -22.62 -51.18
CA ARG A 172 54.74 -21.98 -51.73
C ARG A 172 54.04 -23.01 -52.62
N ILE A 173 52.70 -23.01 -52.61
CA ILE A 173 51.75 -23.18 -53.73
C ILE A 173 50.34 -23.12 -53.09
N ARG A 174 49.64 -21.99 -53.19
CA ARG A 174 48.63 -21.54 -54.19
C ARG A 174 47.19 -22.00 -53.90
N SER A 175 46.36 -20.97 -53.83
CA SER A 175 44.91 -20.89 -53.78
C SER A 175 44.18 -21.74 -54.84
N SER A 176 43.01 -22.28 -54.46
CA SER A 176 41.81 -22.26 -55.32
C SER A 176 40.54 -22.43 -54.49
N SER A 177 39.78 -21.33 -54.47
CA SER A 177 38.34 -21.30 -54.24
C SER A 177 37.62 -22.20 -55.25
N LEU A 178 36.69 -23.05 -54.78
CA LEU A 178 35.70 -23.74 -55.60
C LEU A 178 34.33 -23.19 -55.19
N MET A 179 33.83 -22.27 -56.02
CA MET A 179 32.56 -21.58 -55.91
C MET A 179 31.39 -22.51 -56.25
N GLY A 180 30.23 -22.24 -55.65
CA GLY A 180 28.91 -22.74 -56.07
C GLY A 180 27.93 -22.73 -54.90
N LEU A 181 27.42 -21.57 -54.46
CA LEU A 181 26.14 -21.02 -54.93
C LEU A 181 25.07 -22.10 -55.17
N GLU A 182 24.06 -22.19 -54.31
CA GLU A 182 22.66 -21.87 -54.68
C GLU A 182 21.70 -22.03 -53.50
N LEU A 183 20.62 -21.25 -53.58
CA LEU A 183 19.57 -21.04 -52.59
C LEU A 183 18.64 -22.26 -52.47
N SER A 184 17.82 -22.31 -51.41
CA SER A 184 16.38 -22.56 -51.52
C SER A 184 15.68 -22.50 -50.17
N ARG A 185 14.97 -21.39 -49.95
CA ARG A 185 13.92 -21.21 -48.94
C ARG A 185 12.60 -21.49 -49.66
N PRO A 186 11.77 -22.44 -49.24
CA PRO A 186 10.41 -22.55 -49.77
C PRO A 186 9.44 -21.83 -48.84
N GLU A 187 9.02 -20.63 -49.25
CA GLU A 187 7.66 -20.13 -49.06
C GLU A 187 6.75 -20.75 -50.13
N PRO A 188 5.47 -20.96 -49.84
CA PRO A 188 4.44 -20.87 -50.87
C PRO A 188 3.41 -19.78 -50.54
N ASP A 189 3.32 -18.81 -51.46
CA ASP A 189 2.23 -17.83 -51.57
C ASP A 189 0.94 -18.46 -52.14
N ASP A 190 -0.18 -18.21 -51.43
CA ASP A 190 -1.52 -17.75 -51.84
C ASP A 190 -2.36 -18.50 -52.93
N PRO A 191 -3.72 -18.47 -52.85
CA PRO A 191 -4.47 -17.24 -53.18
C PRO A 191 -5.82 -17.00 -52.44
N ALA A 192 -6.15 -15.73 -52.18
CA ALA A 192 -7.53 -15.23 -52.07
C ALA A 192 -8.26 -15.33 -53.45
N PRO A 193 -9.62 -15.37 -53.58
CA PRO A 193 -10.48 -14.26 -53.11
C PRO A 193 -11.98 -14.59 -52.81
N GLU A 194 -12.72 -13.52 -52.46
CA GLU A 194 -14.18 -13.27 -52.63
C GLU A 194 -15.22 -13.66 -51.53
N HIS A 195 -15.81 -12.57 -51.00
CA HIS A 195 -17.09 -12.31 -50.31
C HIS A 195 -18.37 -12.92 -50.96
N PRO A 196 -19.62 -12.58 -50.54
CA PRO A 196 -20.24 -12.31 -49.23
C PRO A 196 -21.52 -13.18 -49.00
N HIS A 197 -22.14 -13.10 -47.81
CA HIS A 197 -23.60 -13.00 -47.65
C HIS A 197 -23.96 -12.56 -46.22
#